data_AF-A0A838YQG2-F1
#
_entry.id   AF-A0A838YQG2-F1
#
_cell.length_a   1.000
_cell.length_b   1.000
_cell.length_c   1.000
_cell.angle_alpha   90.00
_cell.angle_beta   90.00
_cell.angle_gamma   90.00
#
_symmetry.space_group_name_H-M   'P 1'
#
loop_
_entity.id
_entity.type
_entity.pdbx_description
1 polymer ?
#
loop_
_entity_poly.entity_id
_entity_poly.type
_entity_poly.pdbx_seq_one_letter_code
_entity_poly.pdbx_strand_id
1 'polypeptide(L)'
;MILHRPIVFFDCETTGVDKENDRIIELALCKLHPDWTRETKCRRLNPEMPIPPKSTEVHGITDADVKDCPTFRQVSKSVFQFFEGCDLGGFNSNAFDIPVLFNEFARVGMYFPYKNRRFIDAGNIFKIQEPRTLSAAVKFYTGKTLNNAHNAEADILGTVDVFEAQIQKYPELPHDLDELHKFCNFGKPILDLSGKFTTNDQGEVIINFSKSHKGKLAHENLDFLAWMVSANFPADTVEIAKGILQEHEFHY
;
A
#
# COMPACT_ATOMS: atom_id res chain seq x y z
N MET A 1 5.28 8.97 28.78
CA MET A 1 4.00 9.50 28.25
C MET A 1 2.93 9.28 29.31
N ILE A 2 2.08 10.29 29.56
CA ILE A 2 0.96 10.18 30.51
C ILE A 2 -0.33 10.14 29.69
N LEU A 3 -1.18 9.16 29.97
CA LEU A 3 -2.50 9.03 29.36
C LEU A 3 -3.55 9.58 30.33
N HIS A 4 -4.18 10.70 29.98
CA HIS A 4 -5.24 11.30 30.83
C HIS A 4 -6.62 10.65 30.60
N ARG A 5 -6.79 9.95 29.48
CA ARG A 5 -7.99 9.17 29.14
C ARG A 5 -7.57 7.93 28.35
N PRO A 6 -8.40 6.88 28.30
CA PRO A 6 -8.11 5.71 27.49
C PRO A 6 -8.04 6.05 26.00
N ILE A 7 -7.33 5.24 25.22
CA ILE A 7 -7.31 5.32 23.76
C ILE A 7 -7.89 4.01 23.24
N VAL A 8 -8.87 4.07 22.33
CA VAL A 8 -9.31 2.88 21.60
C VAL A 8 -8.57 2.82 20.28
N PHE A 9 -7.69 1.85 20.17
CA PHE A 9 -7.09 1.42 18.91
C PHE A 9 -8.06 0.50 18.19
N PHE A 10 -8.27 0.71 16.90
CA PHE A 10 -9.16 -0.15 16.13
C PHE A 10 -8.79 -0.22 14.66
N ASP A 11 -9.33 -1.27 14.04
CA ASP A 11 -9.16 -1.63 12.64
C ASP A 11 -10.49 -2.25 12.15
N CYS A 12 -10.86 -1.95 10.91
CA CYS A 12 -12.10 -2.39 10.30
C CYS A 12 -11.82 -3.18 9.01
N GLU A 13 -12.42 -4.35 8.90
CA GLU A 13 -12.61 -4.99 7.60
C GLU A 13 -13.95 -4.55 7.01
N THR A 14 -13.96 -4.18 5.72
CA THR A 14 -15.10 -3.52 5.08
C THR A 14 -15.45 -4.15 3.74
N THR A 15 -16.68 -3.91 3.27
CA THR A 15 -17.14 -4.37 1.96
C THR A 15 -16.35 -3.77 0.79
N GLY A 16 -15.57 -2.72 1.02
CA GLY A 16 -14.73 -2.08 0.02
C GLY A 16 -13.95 -0.91 0.60
N VAL A 17 -13.52 0.03 -0.24
CA VAL A 17 -12.65 1.16 0.13
C VAL A 17 -13.36 2.52 0.04
N ASP A 18 -14.66 2.54 -0.23
CA ASP A 18 -15.49 3.75 -0.22
C ASP A 18 -16.02 4.02 1.19
N LYS A 19 -15.42 5.01 1.85
CA LYS A 19 -15.75 5.41 3.23
C LYS A 19 -17.21 5.82 3.41
N GLU A 20 -17.84 6.33 2.35
CA GLU A 20 -19.20 6.87 2.40
C GLU A 20 -20.25 5.77 2.22
N ASN A 21 -19.94 4.73 1.43
CA ASN A 21 -20.93 3.72 1.03
C ASN A 21 -20.67 2.34 1.62
N ASP A 22 -19.41 1.92 1.75
CA ASP A 22 -19.05 0.60 2.25
C ASP A 22 -19.35 0.41 3.74
N ARG A 23 -19.54 -0.85 4.13
CA ARG A 23 -20.02 -1.28 5.44
C ARG A 23 -18.95 -2.06 6.18
N ILE A 24 -18.96 -1.99 7.51
CA ILE A 24 -18.06 -2.77 8.36
C ILE A 24 -18.52 -4.23 8.42
N ILE A 25 -17.60 -5.16 8.16
CA ILE A 25 -17.77 -6.61 8.21
C ILE A 25 -17.12 -7.19 9.46
N GLU A 26 -15.98 -6.64 9.90
CA GLU A 26 -15.33 -7.00 11.15
C GLU A 26 -14.78 -5.75 11.84
N LEU A 27 -14.93 -5.67 13.16
CA LEU A 27 -14.44 -4.57 13.97
C LEU A 27 -13.57 -5.11 15.10
N ALA A 28 -12.25 -4.90 14.97
CA ALA A 28 -11.27 -5.22 15.99
C ALA A 28 -10.96 -3.98 16.84
N LEU A 29 -11.08 -4.10 18.16
CA LEU A 29 -10.95 -3.02 19.13
C LEU A 29 -9.95 -3.41 20.22
N CYS A 30 -9.08 -2.48 20.60
CA CYS A 30 -8.19 -2.57 21.74
C CYS A 30 -8.22 -1.24 22.51
N LYS A 31 -8.84 -1.24 23.68
CA LYS A 31 -8.81 -0.10 24.60
C LYS A 31 -7.56 -0.18 25.46
N LEU A 32 -6.72 0.85 25.34
CA LEU A 32 -5.56 1.07 26.18
C LEU A 32 -5.92 2.05 27.30
N HIS A 33 -5.88 1.59 28.54
CA HIS A 33 -6.21 2.37 29.72
C HIS A 33 -5.04 3.25 30.19
N PRO A 34 -5.29 4.26 31.06
CA PRO A 34 -4.23 5.10 31.62
C PRO A 34 -3.12 4.35 32.38
N ASP A 35 -3.45 3.20 32.96
CA ASP A 35 -2.52 2.29 33.64
C ASP A 35 -1.83 1.30 32.69
N TRP A 36 -2.01 1.48 31.37
CA TRP A 36 -1.48 0.66 30.28
C TRP A 36 -2.07 -0.76 30.17
N THR A 37 -3.11 -1.08 30.94
CA THR A 37 -3.88 -2.31 30.73
C THR A 37 -4.66 -2.25 29.42
N ARG A 38 -4.93 -3.43 28.85
CA ARG A 38 -5.57 -3.59 27.54
C ARG A 38 -6.86 -4.38 27.67
N GLU A 39 -7.94 -3.86 27.09
CA GLU A 39 -9.21 -4.57 26.90
C GLU A 39 -9.47 -4.72 25.40
N THR A 40 -9.56 -5.96 24.91
CA THR A 40 -9.77 -6.24 23.48
C THR A 40 -11.16 -6.79 23.20
N LYS A 41 -11.74 -6.40 22.07
CA LYS A 41 -12.99 -6.96 21.52
C LYS A 41 -12.83 -7.11 20.02
N CYS A 42 -13.26 -8.23 19.47
CA CYS A 42 -13.40 -8.41 18.02
C CYS A 42 -14.81 -8.90 17.73
N ARG A 43 -15.43 -8.37 16.68
CA ARG A 43 -16.80 -8.75 16.28
C ARG A 43 -16.92 -8.72 14.77
N ARG A 44 -17.42 -9.82 14.22
CA ARG A 44 -17.98 -9.84 12.86
C ARG A 44 -19.39 -9.28 12.86
N LEU A 45 -19.74 -8.61 11.78
CA LEU A 45 -20.99 -7.92 11.58
C LEU A 45 -21.58 -8.32 10.23
N ASN A 46 -22.90 -8.51 10.19
CA ASN A 46 -23.60 -8.60 8.92
C ASN A 46 -23.70 -7.19 8.30
N PRO A 47 -23.09 -6.93 7.13
CA PRO A 47 -23.08 -5.61 6.49
C PRO A 47 -24.42 -5.25 5.83
N GLU A 48 -25.40 -6.16 5.80
CA GLU A 48 -26.70 -6.02 5.14
C GLU A 48 -26.59 -5.79 3.62
N MET A 49 -25.48 -6.22 3.02
CA MET A 49 -25.21 -6.19 1.58
C MET A 49 -24.21 -7.30 1.19
N PRO A 50 -24.17 -7.72 -0.09
CA PRO A 50 -23.16 -8.68 -0.55
C PRO A 50 -21.74 -8.14 -0.40
N ILE A 51 -20.80 -8.99 0.01
CA ILE A 51 -19.37 -8.68 0.06
C ILE A 51 -18.77 -8.88 -1.35
N PRO A 52 -18.20 -7.83 -1.99
CA PRO A 52 -17.53 -7.97 -3.28
C PRO A 52 -16.41 -9.01 -3.24
N PRO A 53 -16.25 -9.87 -4.27
CA PRO A 53 -15.21 -10.91 -4.29
C PRO A 53 -13.79 -10.38 -4.06
N LYS A 54 -13.48 -9.20 -4.60
CA LYS A 54 -12.17 -8.55 -4.40
C LYS A 54 -11.89 -8.21 -2.93
N SER A 55 -12.91 -7.88 -2.15
CA SER A 55 -12.77 -7.61 -0.72
C SER A 55 -12.53 -8.93 0.02
N THR A 56 -13.28 -9.98 -0.33
CA THR A 56 -13.05 -11.35 0.16
C THR A 56 -11.63 -11.84 -0.15
N GLU A 57 -11.06 -11.55 -1.32
CA GLU A 57 -9.67 -11.88 -1.66
C GLU A 57 -8.65 -11.20 -0.75
N VAL A 58 -8.98 -10.02 -0.21
CA VAL A 58 -8.10 -9.24 0.68
C VAL A 58 -8.16 -9.76 2.12
N HIS A 59 -9.36 -9.85 2.70
CA HIS A 59 -9.53 -10.13 4.13
C HIS A 59 -10.01 -11.56 4.43
N GLY A 60 -10.41 -12.34 3.41
CA GLY A 60 -10.81 -13.75 3.55
C GLY A 60 -12.18 -13.98 4.21
N ILE A 61 -13.03 -12.96 4.34
CA ILE A 61 -14.35 -13.06 4.98
C ILE A 61 -15.41 -13.12 3.88
N THR A 62 -16.28 -14.13 3.93
CA THR A 62 -17.33 -14.37 2.94
C THR A 62 -18.70 -13.95 3.48
N ASP A 63 -19.70 -13.82 2.60
CA ASP A 63 -21.09 -13.59 3.01
C ASP A 63 -21.58 -14.68 3.98
N ALA A 64 -21.13 -15.93 3.80
CA ALA A 64 -21.50 -17.04 4.64
C ALA A 64 -20.97 -16.91 6.08
N ASP A 65 -19.81 -16.28 6.27
CA ASP A 65 -19.19 -16.07 7.58
C ASP A 65 -19.95 -15.06 8.44
N VAL A 66 -20.66 -14.12 7.80
CA VAL A 66 -21.32 -13.00 8.49
C VAL A 66 -22.83 -12.99 8.38
N LYS A 67 -23.44 -13.90 7.62
CA LYS A 67 -24.91 -13.96 7.44
C LYS A 67 -25.70 -13.94 8.75
N ASP A 68 -25.23 -14.68 9.76
CA ASP A 68 -25.89 -14.82 11.07
C ASP A 68 -25.27 -13.92 12.15
N CYS A 69 -24.27 -13.12 11.80
CA CYS A 69 -23.67 -12.13 12.70
C CYS A 69 -24.62 -10.95 12.94
N PRO A 70 -24.49 -10.24 14.08
CA PRO A 70 -25.33 -9.07 14.32
C PRO A 70 -25.00 -7.94 13.35
N THR A 71 -25.98 -7.12 12.99
CA THR A 71 -25.75 -5.91 12.20
C THR A 71 -25.11 -4.81 13.03
N PHE A 72 -24.48 -3.81 12.40
CA PHE A 72 -23.96 -2.64 13.11
C PHE A 72 -25.03 -1.97 13.98
N ARG A 73 -26.28 -1.87 13.49
CA ARG A 73 -27.42 -1.33 14.24
C ARG A 73 -27.67 -2.04 15.57
N GLN A 74 -27.51 -3.37 15.60
CA GLN A 74 -27.73 -4.17 16.80
C GLN A 74 -26.62 -3.97 17.84
N VAL A 75 -25.37 -3.75 17.39
CA VAL A 75 -24.22 -3.57 18.30
C VAL A 75 -23.89 -2.11 18.60
N SER A 76 -24.44 -1.15 17.86
CA SER A 76 -24.04 0.27 17.85
C SER A 76 -23.96 0.88 19.24
N LYS A 77 -24.95 0.64 20.10
CA LYS A 77 -24.95 1.14 21.49
C LYS A 77 -23.76 0.63 22.30
N SER A 78 -23.44 -0.66 22.19
CA SER A 78 -22.32 -1.27 22.91
C SER A 78 -20.97 -0.81 22.36
N VAL A 79 -20.86 -0.62 21.04
CA VAL A 79 -19.66 -0.05 20.41
C VAL A 79 -19.50 1.40 20.88
N PHE A 80 -20.55 2.21 20.82
CA PHE A 80 -20.50 3.61 21.28
C PHE A 80 -20.02 3.73 22.73
N GLN A 81 -20.60 2.94 23.63
CA GLN A 81 -20.17 2.88 25.04
C GLN A 81 -18.72 2.46 25.19
N PHE A 82 -18.24 1.55 24.35
CA PHE A 82 -16.83 1.14 24.37
C PHE A 82 -15.90 2.30 24.04
N PHE A 83 -16.29 3.17 23.12
CA PHE A 83 -15.50 4.35 22.76
C PHE A 83 -15.76 5.55 23.67
N GLU A 84 -16.79 5.57 24.52
CA GLU A 84 -17.10 6.73 25.35
C GLU A 84 -15.92 7.18 26.21
N GLY A 85 -15.68 8.49 26.26
CA GLY A 85 -14.56 9.08 27.01
C GLY A 85 -13.15 8.77 26.48
N CYS A 86 -13.01 8.06 25.36
CA CYS A 86 -11.72 7.65 24.81
C CYS A 86 -11.20 8.60 23.71
N ASP A 87 -9.88 8.68 23.57
CA ASP A 87 -9.26 9.12 22.31
C ASP A 87 -9.27 7.95 21.29
N LEU A 88 -9.01 8.24 20.02
CA LEU A 88 -9.03 7.25 18.94
C LEU A 88 -7.61 6.97 18.45
N GLY A 89 -7.33 5.73 18.08
CA GLY A 89 -6.08 5.37 17.43
C GLY A 89 -6.19 4.18 16.49
N GLY A 90 -5.13 3.95 15.74
CA GLY A 90 -5.04 2.85 14.77
C GLY A 90 -3.80 3.01 13.89
N PHE A 91 -3.71 2.24 12.81
CA PHE A 91 -2.60 2.30 11.85
C PHE A 91 -3.16 2.68 10.46
N ASN A 92 -2.88 3.91 10.00
CA ASN A 92 -3.57 4.55 8.86
C ASN A 92 -5.08 4.80 9.09
N SER A 93 -5.56 4.73 10.34
CA SER A 93 -6.98 4.82 10.70
C SER A 93 -7.61 6.18 10.47
N ASN A 94 -6.82 7.26 10.52
CA ASN A 94 -7.36 8.62 10.31
C ASN A 94 -7.93 8.79 8.90
N ALA A 95 -7.34 8.10 7.94
CA ALA A 95 -7.74 8.21 6.55
C ALA A 95 -8.96 7.34 6.23
N PHE A 96 -9.20 6.23 6.93
CA PHE A 96 -10.19 5.23 6.53
C PHE A 96 -11.11 4.75 7.66
N ASP A 97 -10.58 4.05 8.66
CA ASP A 97 -11.37 3.39 9.70
C ASP A 97 -12.23 4.35 10.52
N ILE A 98 -11.67 5.51 10.89
CA ILE A 98 -12.40 6.55 11.63
C ILE A 98 -13.59 7.08 10.82
N PRO A 99 -13.41 7.55 9.56
CA PRO A 99 -14.53 7.91 8.69
C PRO A 99 -15.60 6.82 8.54
N VAL A 100 -15.20 5.57 8.28
CA VAL A 100 -16.13 4.44 8.09
C VAL A 100 -16.96 4.21 9.36
N LEU A 101 -16.32 4.14 10.54
CA LEU A 101 -17.00 3.94 11.81
C LEU A 101 -17.99 5.08 12.11
N PHE A 102 -17.63 6.33 11.79
CA PHE A 102 -18.52 7.47 11.99
C PHE A 102 -19.72 7.42 11.06
N ASN A 103 -19.49 7.03 9.81
CA ASN A 103 -20.56 6.87 8.85
C ASN A 103 -21.49 5.71 9.26
N GLU A 104 -21.00 4.61 9.84
CA GLU A 104 -21.83 3.55 10.40
C GLU A 104 -22.71 4.05 11.56
N PHE A 105 -22.14 4.85 12.47
CA PHE A 105 -22.93 5.53 13.51
C PHE A 105 -24.00 6.45 12.93
N ALA A 106 -23.66 7.24 11.91
CA ALA A 106 -24.59 8.15 11.25
C ALA A 106 -25.77 7.38 10.60
N ARG A 107 -25.52 6.26 9.93
CA ARG A 107 -26.56 5.40 9.31
C ARG A 107 -27.58 4.87 10.31
N VAL A 108 -27.19 4.70 11.56
CA VAL A 108 -28.09 4.24 12.63
C VAL A 108 -28.68 5.38 13.46
N GLY A 109 -28.47 6.63 13.03
CA GLY A 109 -28.98 7.83 13.68
C GLY A 109 -28.24 8.23 14.96
N MET A 110 -27.00 7.76 15.13
CA MET A 110 -26.17 8.08 16.29
C MET A 110 -25.09 9.09 15.91
N TYR A 111 -25.02 10.19 16.66
CA TYR A 111 -23.94 11.15 16.51
C TYR A 111 -22.74 10.75 17.36
N PHE A 112 -21.59 10.47 16.73
CA PHE A 112 -20.35 10.19 17.43
C PHE A 112 -19.56 11.50 17.68
N PRO A 113 -19.45 11.99 18.94
CA PRO A 113 -18.80 13.26 19.21
C PRO A 113 -17.28 13.13 19.15
N TYR A 114 -16.66 13.63 18.07
CA TYR A 114 -15.22 13.49 17.84
C TYR A 114 -14.39 14.76 18.08
N LYS A 115 -15.01 15.95 18.07
CA LYS A 115 -14.30 17.24 18.09
C LYS A 115 -13.32 17.42 19.26
N ASN A 116 -13.58 16.79 20.41
CA ASN A 116 -12.74 16.89 21.61
C ASN A 116 -11.85 15.66 21.85
N ARG A 117 -11.76 14.76 20.87
CA ARG A 117 -10.94 13.54 20.90
C ARG A 117 -9.66 13.76 20.11
N ARG A 118 -8.59 13.09 20.53
CA ARG A 118 -7.32 13.05 19.79
C ARG A 118 -7.32 11.82 18.88
N PHE A 119 -6.69 11.97 17.74
CA PHE A 119 -6.52 10.91 16.74
C PHE A 119 -5.05 10.53 16.67
N ILE A 120 -4.72 9.32 17.12
CA ILE A 120 -3.36 8.81 17.23
C ILE A 120 -3.15 7.74 16.15
N ASP A 121 -2.56 8.15 15.04
CA ASP A 121 -2.29 7.28 13.91
C ASP A 121 -0.84 6.79 13.94
N ALA A 122 -0.66 5.53 14.33
CA ALA A 122 0.64 4.88 14.42
C ALA A 122 1.34 4.79 13.05
N GLY A 123 0.58 4.69 11.95
CA GLY A 123 1.11 4.68 10.60
C GLY A 123 1.70 6.03 10.20
N ASN A 124 1.05 7.14 10.60
CA ASN A 124 1.62 8.47 10.39
C ASN A 124 2.85 8.73 11.26
N ILE A 125 2.86 8.25 12.51
CA ILE A 125 4.05 8.30 13.37
C ILE A 125 5.21 7.58 12.70
N PHE A 126 5.00 6.36 12.18
CA PHE A 126 6.02 5.60 11.46
C PHE A 126 6.56 6.37 10.25
N LYS A 127 5.69 6.92 9.39
CA LYS A 127 6.12 7.71 8.22
C LYS A 127 6.95 8.95 8.58
N ILE A 128 6.64 9.59 9.71
CA ILE A 128 7.38 10.77 10.19
C ILE A 128 8.74 10.38 10.76
N GLN A 129 8.80 9.29 11.54
CA GLN A 129 10.02 8.87 12.23
C GLN A 129 10.99 8.08 11.34
N GLU A 130 10.48 7.39 10.32
CA GLU A 130 11.26 6.55 9.39
C GLU A 130 11.21 7.10 7.95
N PRO A 131 11.81 8.29 7.68
CA PRO A 131 11.77 8.91 6.38
C PRO A 131 12.63 8.15 5.36
N ARG A 132 12.12 7.99 4.13
CA ARG A 132 12.82 7.33 3.01
C ARG A 132 13.73 8.29 2.24
N THR A 133 14.68 8.89 2.95
CA THR A 133 15.67 9.83 2.37
C THR A 133 17.08 9.27 2.45
N LEU A 134 17.99 9.74 1.60
CA LEU A 134 19.39 9.33 1.66
C LEU A 134 20.02 9.62 3.03
N SER A 135 19.81 10.80 3.60
CA SER A 135 20.34 11.15 4.92
C SER A 135 19.85 10.20 6.02
N ALA A 136 18.60 9.74 5.94
CA ALA A 136 18.06 8.76 6.87
C ALA A 136 18.67 7.37 6.65
N ALA A 137 18.85 6.94 5.41
CA ALA A 137 19.53 5.69 5.08
C ALA A 137 20.99 5.70 5.58
N VAL A 138 21.75 6.77 5.33
CA VAL A 138 23.12 6.94 5.83
C VAL A 138 23.14 6.80 7.34
N LYS A 139 22.26 7.52 8.06
CA LYS A 139 22.17 7.43 9.52
C LYS A 139 21.82 6.03 10.01
N PHE A 140 20.86 5.37 9.37
CA PHE A 140 20.39 4.04 9.78
C PHE A 140 21.44 2.94 9.56
N TYR A 141 22.08 2.92 8.39
CA TYR A 141 23.01 1.86 8.02
C TYR A 141 24.43 2.08 8.55
N THR A 142 24.86 3.35 8.70
CA THR A 142 26.26 3.67 9.00
C THR A 142 26.45 4.38 10.35
N GLY A 143 25.38 4.88 10.96
CA GLY A 143 25.45 5.74 12.14
C GLY A 143 25.97 7.17 11.88
N LYS A 144 26.41 7.47 10.65
CA LYS A 144 26.94 8.79 10.26
C LYS A 144 25.81 9.79 9.99
N THR A 145 26.13 11.08 10.07
CA THR A 145 25.24 12.16 9.60
C THR A 145 25.74 12.64 8.24
N LEU A 146 24.83 12.73 7.27
CA LEU A 146 25.15 13.29 5.95
C LEU A 146 25.21 14.82 6.05
N ASN A 147 26.42 15.34 6.26
CA ASN A 147 26.69 16.78 6.26
C ASN A 147 26.75 17.30 4.82
N ASN A 148 26.27 18.53 4.57
CA ASN A 148 26.18 19.12 3.22
C ASN A 148 25.34 18.30 2.23
N ALA A 149 24.23 17.73 2.70
CA ALA A 149 23.21 17.17 1.80
C ALA A 149 22.90 18.17 0.67
N HIS A 150 22.74 17.69 -0.56
CA HIS A 150 22.65 18.46 -1.82
C HIS A 150 23.97 18.83 -2.50
N ASN A 151 25.13 18.45 -1.94
CA ASN A 151 26.36 18.36 -2.72
C ASN A 151 26.42 16.97 -3.40
N ALA A 152 26.53 16.94 -4.72
CA ALA A 152 26.48 15.71 -5.50
C ALA A 152 27.58 14.69 -5.12
N GLU A 153 28.77 15.15 -4.72
CA GLU A 153 29.86 14.30 -4.26
C GLU A 153 29.56 13.69 -2.88
N ALA A 154 29.04 14.50 -1.95
CA ALA A 154 28.63 14.01 -0.63
C ALA A 154 27.49 12.99 -0.75
N ASP A 155 26.52 13.25 -1.63
CA ASP A 155 25.37 12.37 -1.86
C ASP A 155 25.80 11.03 -2.49
N ILE A 156 26.71 11.03 -3.46
CA ILE A 156 27.18 9.77 -4.07
C ILE A 156 28.03 8.95 -3.10
N LEU A 157 28.92 9.58 -2.31
CA LEU A 157 29.71 8.87 -1.30
C LEU A 157 28.83 8.29 -0.19
N GLY A 158 27.83 9.06 0.26
CA GLY A 158 26.83 8.56 1.21
C GLY A 158 26.01 7.39 0.65
N THR A 159 25.72 7.40 -0.65
CA THR A 159 25.03 6.29 -1.33
C THR A 159 25.88 5.03 -1.36
N VAL A 160 27.17 5.14 -1.66
CA VAL A 160 28.12 4.00 -1.62
C VAL A 160 28.25 3.43 -0.21
N ASP A 161 28.43 4.29 0.79
CA ASP A 161 28.48 3.89 2.21
C ASP A 161 27.22 3.08 2.63
N VAL A 162 26.04 3.51 2.17
CA VAL A 162 24.77 2.78 2.41
C VAL A 162 24.79 1.43 1.72
N PHE A 163 25.19 1.37 0.45
CA PHE A 163 25.24 0.13 -0.31
C PHE A 163 26.19 -0.90 0.34
N GLU A 164 27.40 -0.50 0.71
CA GLU A 164 28.37 -1.39 1.39
C GLU A 164 27.81 -1.93 2.71
N ALA A 165 27.15 -1.07 3.50
CA ALA A 165 26.52 -1.48 4.74
C ALA A 165 25.32 -2.41 4.53
N GLN A 166 24.56 -2.27 3.43
CA GLN A 166 23.50 -3.20 3.05
C GLN A 166 24.04 -4.58 2.72
N ILE A 167 25.11 -4.68 1.92
CA ILE A 167 25.77 -5.96 1.60
C ILE A 167 26.25 -6.65 2.87
N GLN A 168 26.79 -5.92 3.84
CA GLN A 168 27.22 -6.50 5.12
C GLN A 168 26.06 -6.93 6.01
N LYS A 169 24.96 -6.17 6.01
CA LYS A 169 23.81 -6.40 6.90
C LYS A 169 22.90 -7.53 6.42
N TYR A 170 22.78 -7.71 5.12
CA TYR A 170 21.87 -8.65 4.48
C TYR A 170 22.67 -9.73 3.71
N PRO A 171 23.15 -10.79 4.39
CA PRO A 171 23.92 -11.86 3.75
C PRO A 171 23.13 -12.65 2.71
N GLU A 172 21.81 -12.48 2.66
CA GLU A 172 20.91 -13.08 1.65
C GLU A 172 20.83 -12.29 0.35
N LEU A 173 21.38 -11.07 0.28
CA LEU A 173 21.43 -10.32 -0.99
C LEU A 173 22.27 -11.07 -2.01
N PRO A 174 21.91 -11.01 -3.32
CA PRO A 174 22.74 -11.63 -4.34
C PRO A 174 24.15 -11.03 -4.38
N HIS A 175 25.15 -11.90 -4.48
CA HIS A 175 26.56 -11.51 -4.58
C HIS A 175 27.03 -11.35 -6.04
N ASP A 176 26.27 -11.90 -6.98
CA ASP A 176 26.45 -11.69 -8.41
C ASP A 176 25.75 -10.41 -8.87
N LEU A 177 26.39 -9.64 -9.75
CA LEU A 177 25.86 -8.34 -10.18
C LEU A 177 24.61 -8.47 -11.06
N ASP A 178 24.48 -9.52 -11.86
CA ASP A 178 23.30 -9.73 -12.71
C ASP A 178 22.10 -10.14 -11.86
N GLU A 179 22.32 -10.98 -10.85
CA GLU A 179 21.29 -11.34 -9.88
C GLU A 179 20.87 -10.15 -9.01
N LEU A 180 21.84 -9.35 -8.54
CA LEU A 180 21.56 -8.14 -7.76
C LEU A 180 20.85 -7.09 -8.60
N HIS A 181 21.22 -6.94 -9.88
CA HIS A 181 20.52 -6.08 -10.83
C HIS A 181 19.04 -6.46 -10.95
N LYS A 182 18.72 -7.75 -11.11
CA LYS A 182 17.33 -8.23 -11.14
C LYS A 182 16.63 -7.99 -9.81
N PHE A 183 17.29 -8.27 -8.69
CA PHE A 183 16.74 -8.06 -7.35
C PHE A 183 16.33 -6.59 -7.13
N CYS A 184 17.20 -5.64 -7.47
CA CYS A 184 16.94 -4.20 -7.39
C CYS A 184 15.80 -3.73 -8.32
N ASN A 185 15.45 -4.53 -9.33
CA ASN A 185 14.38 -4.25 -10.30
C ASN A 185 13.19 -5.22 -10.14
N PHE A 186 12.93 -5.69 -8.92
CA PHE A 186 11.78 -6.55 -8.57
C PHE A 186 11.70 -7.84 -9.40
N GLY A 187 12.85 -8.42 -9.74
CA GLY A 187 12.97 -9.65 -10.51
C GLY A 187 12.72 -9.49 -12.01
N LYS A 188 12.52 -8.26 -12.51
CA LYS A 188 12.20 -7.99 -13.91
C LYS A 188 13.41 -7.42 -14.67
N PRO A 189 13.59 -7.81 -15.94
CA PRO A 189 14.56 -7.14 -16.80
C PRO A 189 14.11 -5.71 -17.12
N ILE A 190 15.06 -4.81 -17.29
CA ILE A 190 14.81 -3.49 -17.88
C ILE A 190 14.87 -3.66 -19.39
N LEU A 191 13.72 -3.59 -20.06
CA LEU A 191 13.66 -3.62 -21.53
C LEU A 191 13.94 -2.22 -22.09
N ASP A 192 13.21 -1.22 -21.60
CA ASP A 192 13.45 0.20 -21.91
C ASP A 192 13.49 1.04 -20.63
N LEU A 193 14.26 2.12 -20.66
CA LEU A 193 14.47 3.04 -19.54
C LEU A 193 13.18 3.79 -19.17
N SER A 194 12.21 3.88 -20.08
CA SER A 194 10.93 4.55 -19.84
C SER A 194 9.82 3.61 -19.36
N GLY A 195 10.13 2.33 -19.18
CA GLY A 195 9.25 1.28 -18.67
C GLY A 195 7.99 1.06 -19.50
N LYS A 196 8.05 1.29 -20.82
CA LYS A 196 6.93 1.11 -21.76
C LYS A 196 6.74 -0.34 -22.15
N PHE A 197 7.80 -1.14 -22.06
CA PHE A 197 7.80 -2.58 -22.19
C PHE A 197 8.21 -3.23 -20.87
N THR A 198 7.66 -4.42 -20.60
CA THR A 198 8.07 -5.32 -19.51
C THR A 198 7.81 -6.74 -19.97
N THR A 199 8.20 -7.74 -19.19
CA THR A 199 7.79 -9.14 -19.43
C THR A 199 6.57 -9.53 -18.59
N ASN A 200 5.76 -10.47 -19.10
CA ASN A 200 4.83 -11.27 -18.30
C ASN A 200 5.58 -12.40 -17.56
N ASP A 201 4.84 -13.26 -16.85
CA ASP A 201 5.41 -14.36 -16.05
C ASP A 201 6.02 -15.47 -16.93
N GLN A 202 5.64 -15.53 -18.21
CA GLN A 202 6.18 -16.43 -19.23
C GLN A 202 7.46 -15.88 -19.88
N GLY A 203 7.86 -14.64 -19.56
CA GLY A 203 9.01 -13.97 -20.15
C GLY A 203 8.71 -13.26 -21.48
N GLU A 204 7.45 -13.18 -21.90
CA GLU A 204 7.05 -12.55 -23.16
C GLU A 204 6.92 -11.03 -23.00
N VAL A 205 7.33 -10.28 -24.02
CA VAL A 205 7.30 -8.81 -24.01
C VAL A 205 5.85 -8.30 -24.10
N ILE A 206 5.44 -7.53 -23.10
CA ILE A 206 4.14 -6.88 -23.03
C ILE A 206 4.28 -5.35 -22.97
N ILE A 207 3.25 -4.67 -23.45
CA ILE A 207 3.11 -3.23 -23.33
C ILE A 207 2.72 -2.89 -21.88
N ASN A 208 3.45 -2.00 -21.22
CA ASN A 208 3.27 -1.64 -19.81
C ASN A 208 2.56 -0.29 -19.59
N PHE A 209 2.12 0.35 -20.67
CA PHE A 209 1.47 1.65 -20.62
C PHE A 209 0.24 1.69 -21.55
N SER A 210 -0.44 2.85 -21.58
CA SER A 210 -1.70 3.06 -22.29
C SER A 210 -2.92 2.36 -21.66
N LYS A 211 -4.05 3.08 -21.63
CA LYS A 211 -5.31 2.57 -21.06
C LYS A 211 -5.85 1.34 -21.79
N SER A 212 -5.59 1.23 -23.09
CA SER A 212 -6.15 0.18 -23.96
C SER A 212 -5.17 -0.94 -24.30
N HIS A 213 -3.89 -0.79 -24.00
CA HIS A 213 -2.84 -1.74 -24.41
C HIS A 213 -2.00 -2.28 -23.25
N LYS A 214 -2.07 -1.68 -22.06
CA LYS A 214 -1.34 -2.18 -20.89
C LYS A 214 -1.70 -3.64 -20.59
N GLY A 215 -0.68 -4.48 -20.46
CA GLY A 215 -0.78 -5.91 -20.19
C GLY A 215 -0.87 -6.79 -21.44
N LYS A 216 -0.99 -6.22 -22.64
CA LYS A 216 -1.08 -6.99 -23.89
C LYS A 216 0.30 -7.35 -24.44
N LEU A 217 0.39 -8.50 -25.10
CA LEU A 217 1.57 -8.97 -25.82
C LEU A 217 1.94 -7.98 -26.93
N ALA A 218 3.19 -7.53 -26.94
CA ALA A 218 3.64 -6.51 -27.88
C ALA A 218 3.54 -7.00 -29.34
N HIS A 219 3.94 -8.25 -29.59
CA HIS A 219 3.89 -8.87 -30.91
C HIS A 219 2.49 -9.10 -31.48
N GLU A 220 1.44 -9.05 -30.65
CA GLU A 220 0.04 -9.10 -31.10
C GLU A 220 -0.54 -7.71 -31.41
N ASN A 221 0.21 -6.63 -31.17
CA ASN A 221 -0.26 -5.24 -31.28
C ASN A 221 0.64 -4.42 -32.22
N LEU A 222 0.94 -4.96 -33.41
CA LEU A 222 1.90 -4.39 -34.36
C LEU A 222 1.54 -2.97 -34.82
N ASP A 223 0.26 -2.66 -35.09
CA ASP A 223 -0.17 -1.30 -35.45
C ASP A 223 0.16 -0.28 -34.35
N PHE A 224 0.03 -0.69 -33.09
CA PHE A 224 0.38 0.14 -31.95
C PHE A 224 1.89 0.35 -31.86
N LEU A 225 2.69 -0.69 -32.15
CA LEU A 225 4.15 -0.55 -32.23
C LEU A 225 4.57 0.36 -33.38
N ALA A 226 3.94 0.26 -34.56
CA ALA A 226 4.22 1.14 -35.70
C ALA A 226 3.89 2.61 -35.38
N TRP A 227 2.80 2.84 -34.64
CA TRP A 227 2.51 4.15 -34.07
C TRP A 227 3.59 4.61 -33.08
N MET A 228 4.05 3.74 -32.17
CA MET A 228 5.13 4.10 -31.24
C MET A 228 6.42 4.49 -31.98
N VAL A 229 6.76 3.81 -33.07
CA VAL A 229 7.95 4.10 -33.89
C VAL A 229 7.86 5.46 -34.59
N SER A 230 6.66 5.86 -35.02
CA SER A 230 6.43 7.15 -35.69
C SER A 230 6.13 8.30 -34.72
N ALA A 231 5.83 8.00 -33.46
CA ALA A 231 5.59 8.96 -32.41
C ALA A 231 6.88 9.36 -31.67
N ASN A 232 6.76 10.33 -30.74
CA ASN A 232 7.89 10.84 -29.95
C ASN A 232 8.16 9.96 -28.72
N PHE A 233 8.76 8.79 -28.93
CA PHE A 233 9.23 7.90 -27.85
C PHE A 233 10.77 7.91 -27.72
N PRO A 234 11.32 7.56 -26.54
CA PRO A 234 12.75 7.35 -26.36
C PRO A 234 13.33 6.33 -27.34
N ALA A 235 14.61 6.49 -27.71
CA ALA A 235 15.25 5.72 -28.76
C ALA A 235 15.29 4.21 -28.47
N ASP A 236 15.57 3.82 -27.23
CA ASP A 236 15.58 2.43 -26.76
C ASP A 236 14.19 1.78 -26.84
N THR A 237 13.14 2.53 -26.50
CA THR A 237 11.74 2.10 -26.64
C THR A 237 11.39 1.86 -28.11
N VAL A 238 11.81 2.79 -28.99
CA VAL A 238 11.58 2.67 -30.44
C VAL A 238 12.37 1.48 -31.02
N GLU A 239 13.58 1.23 -30.54
CA GLU A 239 14.41 0.10 -30.97
C GLU A 239 13.72 -1.25 -30.68
N ILE A 240 13.15 -1.43 -29.48
CA ILE A 240 12.37 -2.63 -29.14
C ILE A 240 11.16 -2.78 -30.07
N ALA A 241 10.39 -1.71 -30.25
CA ALA A 241 9.20 -1.73 -31.11
C ALA A 241 9.57 -2.10 -32.56
N LYS A 242 10.66 -1.55 -33.10
CA LYS A 242 11.18 -1.89 -34.42
C LYS A 242 11.64 -3.34 -34.51
N GLY A 243 12.35 -3.85 -33.51
CA GLY A 243 12.81 -5.24 -33.46
C GLY A 243 11.64 -6.21 -33.58
N ILE A 244 10.59 -6.00 -32.77
CA ILE A 244 9.38 -6.82 -32.81
C ILE A 244 8.65 -6.70 -34.17
N LEU A 245 8.54 -5.49 -34.73
CA LEU A 245 7.93 -5.31 -36.06
C LEU A 245 8.70 -6.08 -37.15
N GLN A 246 10.03 -6.00 -37.13
CA GLN A 246 10.88 -6.67 -38.12
C GLN A 246 10.77 -8.19 -38.03
N GLU A 247 10.79 -8.76 -36.82
CA GLU A 247 10.62 -10.21 -36.60
C GLU A 247 9.28 -10.72 -37.17
N HIS A 248 8.23 -9.89 -37.16
CA HIS A 248 6.89 -10.26 -37.60
C HIS A 248 6.54 -9.87 -39.04
N GLU A 249 7.35 -9.04 -39.71
CA GLU A 249 7.20 -8.76 -41.16
C GLU A 249 7.67 -9.93 -42.05
N PHE A 250 8.57 -10.80 -41.58
CA PHE A 250 9.10 -11.94 -42.36
C PHE A 250 8.23 -13.22 -42.33
N HIS A 251 7.05 -13.18 -41.69
CA HIS A 251 6.18 -14.34 -41.50
C HIS A 251 4.88 -14.32 -42.35
N TYR A 252 4.79 -13.45 -43.37
CA TYR A 252 3.69 -13.39 -44.34
C TYR A 252 4.14 -13.68 -45.78
#